data_AF-A0A379AIN8-F1
#
_entry.id   AF-A0A379AIN8-F1
#
_cell.length_a   1.000
_cell.length_b   1.000
_cell.length_c   1.000
_cell.angle_alpha   90.00
_cell.angle_beta   90.00
_cell.angle_gamma   90.00
#
_symmetry.space_group_name_H-M   'P 1'
#
loop_
_entity.id
_entity.type
_entity.pdbx_description
1 polymer ?
#
loop_
_entity_poly.entity_id
_entity_poly.type
_entity_poly.pdbx_seq_one_letter_code
_entity_poly.pdbx_strand_id
1 'polypeptide(L)'
;MVLAAALLSTFLTNDVALFILVPLTLTLRKFSHLPISRLIIFEALAVNAGSLLTPVGNPQNILLWSHGKLSVVAFIVQMLPLAAWLLLSLMVLTWFSFSKRSIDKHDNPEQPQWQKPLFIVSVVLYLLFIAGLELEITGWVLLLILATFLVMARPVLLRIDWSLLAVFIAMFIDVFLMTRLPVMQAHFDAVSHFGQGQLYLLAIGLSQVISNVPATILLLQKVPPGDVLAWAVNIGGFGLLPGSLANLIALRMAKDRAVWWHFHLFSLPLLAWSMASGWLLLRLLN
;
A
#
# COMPACT_ATOMS: atom_id res chain seq x y z
N MET A 1 15.47 -2.45 -6.74
CA MET A 1 14.05 -2.06 -6.91
C MET A 1 13.24 -2.29 -5.65
N VAL A 2 13.27 -3.49 -5.06
CA VAL A 2 12.56 -3.80 -3.80
C VAL A 2 12.84 -2.78 -2.67
N LEU A 3 14.12 -2.49 -2.38
CA LEU A 3 14.46 -1.47 -1.37
C LEU A 3 13.99 -0.06 -1.77
N ALA A 4 14.06 0.27 -3.07
CA ALA A 4 13.58 1.55 -3.57
C ALA A 4 12.05 1.66 -3.43
N ALA A 5 11.30 0.57 -3.65
CA ALA A 5 9.86 0.49 -3.40
C ALA A 5 9.53 0.75 -1.93
N ALA A 6 10.24 0.07 -1.02
CA ALA A 6 10.09 0.30 0.41
C ALA A 6 10.35 1.76 0.78
N LEU A 7 11.52 2.31 0.42
CA LEU A 7 11.88 3.69 0.76
C LEU A 7 10.92 4.72 0.14
N LEU A 8 10.55 4.55 -1.13
CA LEU A 8 9.63 5.46 -1.81
C LEU A 8 8.26 5.46 -1.15
N SER A 9 7.75 4.27 -0.77
CA SER A 9 6.45 4.12 -0.11
C SER A 9 6.35 4.76 1.28
N THR A 10 7.50 5.01 1.92
CA THR A 10 7.58 5.73 3.20
C THR A 10 7.29 7.23 3.03
N PHE A 11 7.54 7.80 1.85
CA PHE A 11 7.34 9.23 1.55
C PHE A 11 6.14 9.51 0.66
N LEU A 12 5.94 8.66 -0.35
CA LEU A 12 4.90 8.75 -1.37
C LEU A 12 4.05 7.50 -1.18
N THR A 13 2.87 7.63 -0.58
CA THR A 13 1.91 6.54 -0.28
C THR A 13 2.09 5.27 -1.12
N ASN A 14 1.94 4.09 -0.50
CA ASN A 14 2.09 2.78 -1.13
C ASN A 14 1.54 2.66 -2.58
N ASP A 15 0.36 3.21 -2.84
CA ASP A 15 -0.28 3.19 -4.16
C ASP A 15 0.48 4.04 -5.18
N VAL A 16 0.85 5.28 -4.81
CA VAL A 16 1.64 6.19 -5.66
C VAL A 16 3.02 5.60 -5.97
N ALA A 17 3.66 4.97 -4.97
CA ALA A 17 4.93 4.29 -5.16
C ALA A 17 4.84 3.17 -6.20
N LEU A 18 3.78 2.35 -6.17
CA LEU A 18 3.55 1.31 -7.17
C LEU A 18 3.27 1.87 -8.56
N PHE A 19 2.49 2.95 -8.66
CA PHE A 19 2.24 3.60 -9.94
C PHE A 19 3.51 4.12 -10.62
N ILE A 20 4.53 4.48 -9.85
CA ILE A 20 5.84 4.89 -10.37
C ILE A 20 6.70 3.65 -10.71
N LEU A 21 6.78 2.68 -9.80
CA LEU A 21 7.75 1.60 -9.90
C LEU A 21 7.32 0.47 -10.81
N VAL A 22 6.06 0.03 -10.76
CA VAL A 22 5.62 -1.11 -11.58
C VAL A 22 5.79 -0.85 -13.08
N PRO A 23 5.47 0.34 -13.64
CA PRO A 23 5.75 0.63 -15.05
C PRO A 23 7.24 0.62 -15.37
N LEU A 24 8.09 1.14 -14.47
CA LEU A 24 9.55 1.08 -14.60
C LEU A 24 10.05 -0.36 -14.61
N THR A 25 9.47 -1.22 -13.78
CA THR A 25 9.79 -2.65 -13.73
C THR A 25 9.34 -3.38 -14.99
N LEU A 26 8.18 -3.01 -15.53
CA LEU A 26 7.68 -3.53 -16.81
C LEU A 26 8.53 -3.07 -18.00
N THR A 27 9.10 -1.86 -18.00
CA THR A 27 10.01 -1.44 -19.08
C THR A 27 11.31 -2.23 -19.03
N LEU A 28 11.81 -2.60 -17.85
CA LEU A 28 12.96 -3.50 -17.70
C LEU A 28 12.76 -4.89 -18.29
N ARG A 29 11.50 -5.34 -18.48
CA ARG A 29 11.18 -6.57 -19.22
C ARG A 29 11.74 -6.57 -20.63
N LYS A 30 11.82 -5.39 -21.26
CA LYS A 30 12.35 -5.23 -22.63
C LYS A 30 13.87 -5.32 -22.69
N PHE A 31 14.55 -5.17 -21.55
CA PHE A 31 16.01 -5.04 -21.47
C PHE A 31 16.67 -6.21 -20.72
N SER A 32 15.90 -7.20 -20.27
CA SER A 32 16.46 -8.33 -19.51
C SER A 32 15.51 -9.53 -19.41
N HIS A 33 16.06 -10.74 -19.30
CA HIS A 33 15.32 -11.96 -18.94
C HIS A 33 15.05 -12.06 -17.42
N LEU A 34 14.72 -10.95 -16.78
CA LEU A 34 14.38 -10.94 -15.36
C LEU A 34 12.99 -11.55 -15.12
N PRO A 35 12.76 -12.24 -13.99
CA PRO A 35 11.43 -12.71 -13.61
C PRO A 35 10.58 -11.52 -13.14
N ILE A 36 10.13 -10.69 -14.08
CA ILE A 36 9.41 -9.42 -13.84
C ILE A 36 8.17 -9.64 -12.97
N SER A 37 7.41 -10.71 -13.22
CA SER A 37 6.24 -11.06 -12.39
C SER A 37 6.61 -11.27 -10.92
N ARG A 38 7.75 -11.91 -10.64
CA ARG A 38 8.25 -12.09 -9.27
C ARG A 38 8.71 -10.76 -8.69
N LEU A 39 9.35 -9.91 -9.48
CA LEU A 39 9.80 -8.60 -9.02
C LEU A 39 8.64 -7.70 -8.62
N ILE A 40 7.54 -7.69 -9.39
CA ILE A 40 6.32 -6.94 -9.06
C ILE A 40 5.68 -7.45 -7.76
N ILE A 41 5.67 -8.77 -7.53
CA ILE A 41 5.20 -9.34 -6.25
C ILE A 41 6.03 -8.78 -5.09
N PHE A 42 7.36 -8.80 -5.21
CA PHE A 42 8.24 -8.28 -4.17
C PHE A 42 8.14 -6.76 -3.99
N GLU A 43 7.83 -6.02 -5.06
CA GLU A 43 7.53 -4.59 -4.98
C GLU A 43 6.24 -4.33 -4.20
N ALA A 44 5.18 -5.11 -4.43
CA ALA A 44 3.93 -5.04 -3.67
C ALA A 44 4.16 -5.29 -2.17
N LEU A 45 4.93 -6.33 -1.84
CA LEU A 45 5.30 -6.61 -0.45
C LEU A 45 6.19 -5.51 0.14
N ALA A 46 7.11 -4.96 -0.66
CA ALA A 46 8.02 -3.90 -0.22
C ALA A 46 7.32 -2.59 0.06
N VAL A 47 6.35 -2.17 -0.77
CA VAL A 47 5.60 -0.94 -0.49
C VAL A 47 4.72 -1.09 0.75
N ASN A 48 4.18 -2.28 1.03
CA ASN A 48 3.47 -2.53 2.30
C ASN A 48 4.44 -2.50 3.49
N ALA A 49 5.64 -3.06 3.36
CA ALA A 49 6.67 -3.04 4.39
C ALA A 49 7.25 -1.65 4.67
N GLY A 50 7.48 -0.85 3.63
CA GLY A 50 8.04 0.49 3.76
C GLY A 50 7.03 1.53 4.21
N SER A 51 5.79 1.44 3.73
CA SER A 51 4.73 2.39 4.09
C SER A 51 4.32 2.33 5.55
N LEU A 52 4.53 1.19 6.22
CA LEU A 52 4.10 1.02 7.61
C LEU A 52 4.89 1.92 8.59
N LEU A 53 6.09 2.35 8.22
CA LEU A 53 6.98 3.13 9.09
C LEU A 53 6.46 4.54 9.39
N THR A 54 5.74 5.18 8.46
CA THR A 54 5.32 6.58 8.57
C THR A 54 3.80 6.72 8.51
N PRO A 55 3.24 7.79 9.12
CA PRO A 55 1.82 8.11 8.98
C PRO A 55 1.40 8.26 7.52
N VAL A 56 2.20 8.97 6.72
CA VAL A 56 1.91 9.30 5.32
C VAL A 56 2.00 8.08 4.41
N GLY A 57 2.71 7.02 4.80
CA GLY A 57 3.00 5.90 3.91
C GLY A 57 1.75 5.14 3.44
N ASN A 58 0.69 5.06 4.24
CA ASN A 58 -0.55 4.42 3.84
C ASN A 58 -1.78 5.01 4.57
N PRO A 59 -3.00 4.87 4.01
CA PRO A 59 -4.18 5.51 4.59
C PRO A 59 -4.54 5.01 5.99
N GLN A 60 -4.32 3.72 6.29
CA GLN A 60 -4.60 3.20 7.64
C GLN A 60 -3.69 3.82 8.70
N ASN A 61 -2.42 4.11 8.37
CA ASN A 61 -1.49 4.78 9.28
C ASN A 61 -1.89 6.23 9.55
N ILE A 62 -2.39 6.95 8.53
CA ILE A 62 -2.95 8.29 8.72
C ILE A 62 -4.10 8.24 9.74
N LEU A 63 -4.99 7.26 9.63
CA LEU A 63 -6.12 7.09 10.55
C LEU A 63 -5.67 6.77 11.98
N LEU A 64 -4.75 5.82 12.14
CA LEU A 64 -4.16 5.44 13.42
C LEU A 64 -3.46 6.62 14.10
N TRP A 65 -2.64 7.35 13.34
CA TRP A 65 -1.90 8.52 13.82
C TRP A 65 -2.84 9.66 14.23
N SER A 66 -3.84 9.96 13.38
CA SER A 66 -4.83 11.02 13.61
C SER A 66 -5.69 10.73 14.86
N HIS A 67 -6.14 9.49 15.04
CA HIS A 67 -6.92 9.10 16.23
C HIS A 67 -6.04 8.97 17.48
N GLY A 68 -4.79 8.53 17.32
CA GLY A 68 -3.86 8.31 18.42
C GLY A 68 -3.27 9.58 19.01
N LYS A 69 -3.41 10.72 18.32
CA LYS A 69 -2.85 12.02 18.73
C LYS A 69 -1.34 11.96 19.02
N LEU A 70 -0.63 11.03 18.39
CA LEU A 70 0.81 10.87 18.53
C LEU A 70 1.53 11.95 17.71
N SER A 71 2.76 12.29 18.10
CA SER A 71 3.64 13.03 17.18
C SER A 71 4.07 12.10 16.04
N VAL A 72 4.45 12.66 14.89
CA VAL A 72 4.96 11.87 13.76
C VAL A 72 6.17 11.03 14.17
N VAL A 73 7.06 11.61 15.00
CA VAL A 73 8.24 10.91 15.51
C VAL A 73 7.85 9.76 16.44
N ALA A 74 6.88 9.96 17.34
CA ALA A 74 6.42 8.91 18.23
C ALA A 74 5.81 7.74 17.45
N PHE A 75 5.01 8.02 16.41
CA PHE A 75 4.48 7.00 15.51
C PHE A 75 5.59 6.22 14.80
N ILE A 76 6.60 6.93 14.26
CA ILE A 76 7.75 6.29 13.61
C ILE A 76 8.48 5.37 14.59
N VAL A 77 8.77 5.84 15.81
CA VAL A 77 9.46 5.04 16.83
C VAL A 77 8.65 3.80 17.23
N GLN A 78 7.33 3.93 17.36
CA GLN A 78 6.41 2.82 17.64
C GLN A 78 6.40 1.78 16.51
N MET A 79 6.46 2.21 15.25
CA MET A 79 6.38 1.32 14.08
C MET A 79 7.76 0.79 13.64
N LEU A 80 8.85 1.44 14.06
CA LEU A 80 10.22 1.13 13.63
C LEU A 80 10.63 -0.33 13.90
N PRO A 81 10.38 -0.94 15.08
CA PRO A 81 10.79 -2.32 15.33
C PRO A 81 10.14 -3.30 14.34
N LEU A 82 8.84 -3.14 14.08
CA LEU A 82 8.12 -3.95 13.11
C LEU A 82 8.59 -3.67 11.68
N ALA A 83 8.73 -2.39 11.31
CA ALA A 83 9.15 -1.99 9.97
C ALA A 83 10.53 -2.54 9.62
N ALA A 84 11.50 -2.34 10.53
CA ALA A 84 12.86 -2.83 10.37
C ALA A 84 12.86 -4.36 10.24
N TRP A 85 12.13 -5.07 11.09
CA TRP A 85 12.06 -6.53 11.05
C TRP A 85 11.46 -7.07 9.74
N LEU A 86 10.34 -6.49 9.29
CA LEU A 86 9.68 -6.92 8.06
C LEU A 86 10.49 -6.55 6.82
N LEU A 87 11.12 -5.38 6.79
CA LEU A 87 12.02 -5.00 5.71
C LEU A 87 13.24 -5.91 5.67
N LEU A 88 13.87 -6.21 6.80
CA LEU A 88 14.98 -7.16 6.87
C LEU A 88 14.57 -8.54 6.38
N SER A 89 13.44 -9.06 6.87
CA SER A 89 12.88 -10.35 6.44
C SER A 89 12.63 -10.38 4.93
N LEU A 90 12.08 -9.30 4.38
CA LEU A 90 11.85 -9.17 2.94
C LEU A 90 13.16 -9.06 2.15
N MET A 91 14.17 -8.36 2.65
CA MET A 91 15.48 -8.28 2.00
C MET A 91 16.16 -9.65 1.96
N VAL A 92 16.10 -10.42 3.06
CA VAL A 92 16.59 -11.79 3.12
C VAL A 92 15.85 -12.67 2.12
N LEU A 93 14.51 -12.62 2.10
CA LEU A 93 13.70 -13.36 1.15
C LEU A 93 14.03 -12.97 -0.31
N THR A 94 14.27 -11.69 -0.57
CA THR A 94 14.68 -11.19 -1.89
C THR A 94 16.02 -11.76 -2.30
N TRP A 95 16.99 -11.78 -1.37
CA TRP A 95 18.32 -12.32 -1.63
C TRP A 95 18.28 -13.80 -2.05
N PHE A 96 17.43 -14.62 -1.41
CA PHE A 96 17.26 -16.02 -1.79
C PHE A 96 16.39 -16.24 -3.03
N SER A 97 15.47 -15.31 -3.32
CA SER A 97 14.48 -15.47 -4.41
C SER A 97 14.96 -14.99 -5.78
N PHE A 98 16.06 -14.24 -5.84
CA PHE A 98 16.62 -13.70 -7.09
C PHE A 98 18.09 -14.09 -7.25
N SER A 99 18.41 -14.79 -8.34
CA SER A 99 19.81 -15.05 -8.72
C SER A 99 20.49 -13.77 -9.19
N LYS A 100 21.76 -13.59 -8.86
CA LYS A 100 22.62 -12.55 -9.46
C LYS A 100 22.63 -12.78 -10.97
N ARG A 101 22.16 -11.81 -11.76
CA ARG A 101 22.22 -11.82 -13.23
C ARG A 101 22.66 -10.44 -13.70
N SER A 102 23.58 -10.40 -14.68
CA SER A 102 23.94 -9.15 -15.34
C SER A 102 22.72 -8.62 -16.10
N ILE A 103 22.50 -7.31 -16.00
CA ILE A 103 21.58 -6.63 -16.90
C ILE A 103 22.36 -6.41 -18.18
N ASP A 104 22.16 -7.28 -19.17
CA ASP A 104 22.74 -7.09 -20.49
C ASP A 104 22.01 -5.92 -21.15
N LYS A 105 22.64 -4.74 -21.14
CA LYS A 105 22.18 -3.59 -21.90
C LYS A 105 22.17 -3.97 -23.38
N HIS A 106 21.00 -4.29 -23.92
CA HIS A 106 20.79 -4.21 -25.36
C HIS A 106 20.56 -2.74 -25.72
N ASP A 107 21.38 -2.23 -26.63
CA ASP A 107 21.19 -0.91 -27.23
C ASP A 107 19.87 -0.91 -28.00
N ASN A 108 18.85 -0.27 -27.42
CA ASN A 108 17.61 0.00 -28.14
C ASN A 108 17.62 1.47 -28.60
N PRO A 109 17.45 1.76 -29.92
CA PRO A 109 17.60 3.12 -30.45
C PRO A 109 16.46 4.08 -30.07
N GLU A 110 15.34 3.56 -29.56
CA GLU A 110 14.17 4.39 -29.26
C GLU A 110 14.17 4.88 -27.81
N GLN A 111 14.87 5.99 -27.58
CA GLN A 111 14.63 6.78 -26.38
C GLN A 111 13.23 7.42 -26.49
N PRO A 112 12.31 7.17 -25.54
CA PRO A 112 11.03 7.87 -25.53
C PRO A 112 11.29 9.37 -25.49
N GLN A 113 10.77 10.13 -26.44
CA GLN A 113 10.93 11.59 -26.43
C GLN A 113 10.21 12.16 -25.20
N TRP A 114 10.98 12.74 -24.29
CA TRP A 114 10.47 13.36 -23.07
C TRP A 114 9.61 14.58 -23.43
N GLN A 115 8.33 14.54 -23.08
CA GLN A 115 7.45 15.69 -23.19
C GLN A 115 7.66 16.63 -22.00
N LYS A 116 8.77 17.38 -22.02
CA LYS A 116 9.13 18.38 -21.00
C LYS A 116 7.97 19.30 -20.57
N PRO A 117 7.13 19.86 -21.48
CA PRO A 117 6.01 20.70 -21.05
C PRO A 117 4.97 19.94 -20.24
N LEU A 118 4.64 18.69 -20.62
CA LEU A 118 3.67 17.88 -19.89
C LEU A 118 4.20 17.49 -18.49
N PHE A 119 5.49 17.22 -18.38
CA PHE A 119 6.14 16.96 -17.09
C PHE A 119 6.06 18.18 -16.16
N ILE A 120 6.43 19.37 -16.65
CA ILE A 120 6.39 20.61 -15.86
C ILE A 120 4.95 20.89 -15.42
N VAL A 121 3.97 20.80 -16.33
CA VAL A 121 2.56 20.98 -16.01
C VAL A 121 2.10 19.97 -14.95
N SER A 122 2.51 18.70 -15.05
CA SER A 122 2.17 17.68 -14.05
C SER A 122 2.74 18.00 -12.68
N VAL A 123 3.98 18.49 -12.60
CA VAL A 123 4.62 18.90 -11.33
C VAL A 123 3.89 20.11 -10.74
N VAL A 124 3.58 21.13 -11.53
CA VAL A 124 2.87 22.34 -11.07
C VAL A 124 1.47 21.98 -10.58
N LEU A 125 0.72 21.18 -11.35
CA LEU A 125 -0.61 20.72 -10.95
C LEU A 125 -0.58 19.88 -9.68
N TYR A 126 0.45 19.06 -9.48
CA TYR A 126 0.65 18.29 -8.25
C TYR A 126 0.90 19.19 -7.04
N LEU A 127 1.73 20.22 -7.17
CA LEU A 127 1.95 21.20 -6.10
C LEU A 127 0.68 22.01 -5.78
N LEU A 128 -0.08 22.39 -6.81
CA LEU A 128 -1.38 23.03 -6.63
C LEU A 128 -2.38 22.11 -5.94
N PHE A 129 -2.37 20.81 -6.24
CA PHE A 129 -3.19 19.82 -5.55
C PHE A 129 -2.83 19.74 -4.07
N ILE A 130 -1.55 19.69 -3.72
CA ILE A 130 -1.10 19.72 -2.32
C ILE A 130 -1.58 20.99 -1.61
N ALA A 131 -1.40 22.16 -2.21
CA ALA A 131 -1.90 23.41 -1.64
C ALA A 131 -3.43 23.43 -1.52
N GLY A 132 -4.14 22.86 -2.49
CA GLY A 132 -5.60 22.75 -2.48
C GLY A 132 -6.14 21.76 -1.45
N LEU A 133 -5.33 20.80 -0.98
CA LEU A 133 -5.68 19.96 0.17
C LEU A 133 -5.64 20.76 1.46
N GLU A 134 -4.60 21.57 1.67
CA GLU A 134 -4.45 22.39 2.88
C GLU A 134 -5.51 23.50 2.97
N LEU A 135 -5.93 24.04 1.83
CA LEU A 135 -6.95 25.08 1.73
C LEU A 135 -8.39 24.56 1.61
N GLU A 136 -8.62 23.24 1.72
CA GLU A 136 -9.93 22.59 1.59
C GLU A 136 -10.68 22.85 0.26
N ILE A 137 -9.99 23.33 -0.77
CA ILE A 137 -10.52 23.61 -2.12
C ILE A 137 -10.22 22.47 -3.12
N THR A 138 -9.98 21.27 -2.60
CA THR A 138 -9.47 20.14 -3.38
C THR A 138 -10.34 19.82 -4.60
N GLY A 139 -11.67 19.93 -4.48
CA GLY A 139 -12.59 19.69 -5.59
C GLY A 139 -12.36 20.61 -6.79
N TRP A 140 -12.11 21.91 -6.55
CA TRP A 140 -11.82 22.88 -7.61
C TRP A 140 -10.48 22.61 -8.28
N VAL A 141 -9.47 22.27 -7.50
CA VAL A 141 -8.15 21.93 -8.05
C VAL A 141 -8.22 20.64 -8.88
N LEU A 142 -9.03 19.66 -8.47
CA LEU A 142 -9.23 18.43 -9.21
C LEU A 142 -9.94 18.68 -10.55
N LEU A 143 -10.91 19.59 -10.59
CA LEU A 143 -11.54 20.05 -11.85
C LEU A 143 -10.52 20.73 -12.77
N LEU A 144 -9.64 21.59 -12.24
CA LEU A 144 -8.58 22.23 -13.00
C LEU A 144 -7.62 21.19 -13.60
N ILE A 145 -7.22 20.19 -12.81
CA ILE A 145 -6.37 19.09 -13.27
C ILE A 145 -7.04 18.33 -14.41
N LEU A 146 -8.31 17.94 -14.22
CA LEU A 146 -9.07 17.21 -15.23
C LEU A 146 -9.19 18.02 -16.53
N ALA A 147 -9.54 19.31 -16.44
CA ALA A 147 -9.65 20.18 -17.61
C ALA A 147 -8.31 20.34 -18.33
N THR A 148 -7.22 20.53 -17.59
CA THR A 148 -5.87 20.69 -18.17
C THR A 148 -5.45 19.42 -18.92
N PHE A 149 -5.61 18.24 -18.32
CA PHE A 149 -5.30 16.98 -19.00
C PHE A 149 -6.27 16.66 -20.14
N LEU A 150 -7.54 17.08 -20.07
CA LEU A 150 -8.51 16.92 -21.15
C LEU A 150 -8.15 17.78 -22.37
N VAL A 151 -7.49 18.91 -22.18
CA VAL A 151 -7.01 19.77 -23.28
C VAL A 151 -5.64 19.28 -23.78
N MET A 152 -4.69 19.04 -22.89
CA MET A 152 -3.29 18.80 -23.25
C MET A 152 -2.95 17.34 -23.55
N ALA A 153 -3.61 16.39 -22.88
CA ALA A 153 -3.23 14.97 -22.97
C ALA A 153 -4.39 14.02 -22.65
N ARG A 154 -5.49 14.10 -23.42
CA ARG A 154 -6.65 13.19 -23.32
C ARG A 154 -6.29 11.70 -23.20
N PRO A 155 -5.28 11.18 -23.94
CA PRO A 155 -4.90 9.78 -23.81
C PRO A 155 -4.42 9.39 -22.42
N VAL A 156 -3.91 10.33 -21.61
CA VAL A 156 -3.51 10.07 -20.22
C VAL A 156 -4.74 9.75 -19.37
N LEU A 157 -5.81 10.52 -19.49
CA LEU A 157 -7.07 10.28 -18.76
C LEU A 157 -7.71 8.94 -19.14
N LEU A 158 -7.64 8.57 -20.43
CA LEU A 158 -8.17 7.28 -20.91
C LEU A 158 -7.33 6.09 -20.47
N ARG A 159 -6.06 6.29 -20.10
CA ARG A 159 -5.16 5.24 -19.61
C ARG A 159 -5.24 5.01 -18.10
N ILE A 160 -5.98 5.86 -17.37
CA ILE A 160 -6.28 5.64 -15.95
C ILE A 160 -7.05 4.31 -15.82
N ASP A 161 -6.70 3.49 -14.83
CA ASP A 161 -7.45 2.28 -14.52
C ASP A 161 -8.75 2.65 -13.77
N TRP A 162 -9.75 3.11 -14.53
CA TRP A 162 -11.08 3.48 -14.02
C TRP A 162 -11.77 2.32 -13.31
N SER A 163 -11.47 1.08 -13.71
CA SER A 163 -12.01 -0.11 -13.05
C SER A 163 -11.43 -0.29 -11.64
N LEU A 164 -10.14 -0.03 -11.46
CA LEU A 164 -9.51 -0.02 -10.14
C LEU A 164 -10.09 1.11 -9.28
N LEU A 165 -10.25 2.33 -9.81
CA LEU A 165 -10.89 3.44 -9.09
C LEU A 165 -12.33 3.11 -8.67
N ALA A 166 -13.12 2.45 -9.54
CA ALA A 166 -14.46 2.00 -9.20
C ALA A 166 -14.46 0.95 -8.07
N VAL A 167 -13.49 0.03 -8.06
CA VAL A 167 -13.31 -0.94 -6.96
C VAL A 167 -12.99 -0.22 -5.65
N PHE A 168 -12.16 0.83 -5.67
CA PHE A 168 -11.92 1.65 -4.48
C PHE A 168 -13.20 2.28 -3.95
N ILE A 169 -13.98 2.93 -4.83
CA ILE A 169 -15.24 3.58 -4.45
C ILE A 169 -16.21 2.55 -3.85
N ALA A 170 -16.39 1.40 -4.51
CA ALA A 170 -17.25 0.33 -4.02
C ALA A 170 -16.80 -0.19 -2.65
N MET A 171 -15.51 -0.46 -2.46
CA MET A 171 -14.96 -0.92 -1.19
C MET A 171 -15.23 0.06 -0.05
N PHE A 172 -15.04 1.37 -0.26
CA PHE A 172 -15.35 2.37 0.77
C PHE A 172 -16.85 2.48 1.08
N ILE A 173 -17.71 2.37 0.06
CA ILE A 173 -19.18 2.34 0.24
C ILE A 173 -19.57 1.09 1.05
N ASP A 174 -19.08 -0.08 0.68
CA ASP A 174 -19.39 -1.34 1.35
C ASP A 174 -19.00 -1.29 2.82
N VAL A 175 -17.86 -0.69 3.12
CA VAL A 175 -17.37 -0.56 4.50
C VAL A 175 -18.22 0.42 5.28
N PHE A 176 -18.54 1.57 4.69
CA PHE A 176 -19.46 2.52 5.29
C PHE A 176 -20.81 1.86 5.61
N LEU A 177 -21.39 1.11 4.67
CA LEU A 177 -22.63 0.38 4.87
C LEU A 177 -22.49 -0.69 5.96
N MET A 178 -21.39 -1.44 5.98
CA MET A 178 -21.12 -2.48 6.96
C MET A 178 -21.04 -1.92 8.39
N THR A 179 -20.44 -0.74 8.59
CA THR A 179 -20.45 -0.08 9.91
C THR A 179 -21.85 0.35 10.39
N ARG A 180 -22.83 0.44 9.48
CA ARG A 180 -24.22 0.80 9.79
C ARG A 180 -25.15 -0.40 9.99
N LEU A 181 -24.68 -1.62 9.71
CA LEU A 181 -25.51 -2.83 9.88
C LEU A 181 -25.69 -3.17 11.37
N PRO A 182 -26.93 -3.32 11.87
CA PRO A 182 -27.18 -3.60 13.30
C PRO A 182 -26.52 -4.90 13.80
N VAL A 183 -26.51 -5.93 12.94
CA VAL A 183 -25.87 -7.23 13.25
C VAL A 183 -24.38 -7.07 13.48
N MET A 184 -23.72 -6.22 12.68
CA MET A 184 -22.30 -5.92 12.87
C MET A 184 -22.09 -5.16 14.17
N GLN A 185 -22.90 -4.14 14.47
CA GLN A 185 -22.75 -3.33 15.68
C GLN A 185 -22.85 -4.17 16.96
N ALA A 186 -23.78 -5.12 17.03
CA ALA A 186 -23.93 -6.02 18.20
C ALA A 186 -22.70 -6.91 18.44
N HIS A 187 -22.05 -7.39 17.38
CA HIS A 187 -20.81 -8.17 17.50
C HIS A 187 -19.57 -7.28 17.72
N PHE A 188 -19.59 -6.02 17.26
CA PHE A 188 -18.49 -5.07 17.45
C PHE A 188 -18.40 -4.50 18.88
N ASP A 189 -19.50 -4.46 19.63
CA ASP A 189 -19.47 -4.07 21.04
C ASP A 189 -18.69 -5.06 21.92
N ALA A 190 -18.62 -6.34 21.52
CA ALA A 190 -17.80 -7.33 22.22
C ALA A 190 -16.29 -7.13 21.98
N VAL A 191 -15.89 -6.49 20.88
CA VAL A 191 -14.49 -6.32 20.49
C VAL A 191 -13.73 -5.41 21.46
N SER A 192 -14.41 -4.46 22.11
CA SER A 192 -13.78 -3.59 23.13
C SER A 192 -13.32 -4.35 24.38
N HIS A 193 -13.85 -5.56 24.61
CA HIS A 193 -13.48 -6.43 25.74
C HIS A 193 -12.42 -7.48 25.38
N PHE A 194 -11.97 -7.50 24.12
CA PHE A 194 -11.01 -8.50 23.67
C PHE A 194 -9.63 -8.25 24.30
N GLY A 195 -8.97 -9.35 24.68
CA GLY A 195 -7.56 -9.29 25.05
C GLY A 195 -6.69 -8.91 23.84
N GLN A 196 -5.47 -8.41 24.10
CA GLN A 196 -4.55 -7.97 23.04
C GLN A 196 -4.34 -9.02 21.94
N GLY A 197 -4.24 -10.30 22.28
CA GLY A 197 -4.04 -11.37 21.29
C GLY A 197 -5.27 -11.62 20.40
N GLN A 198 -6.47 -11.52 20.96
CA GLN A 198 -7.71 -11.66 20.20
C GLN A 198 -7.89 -10.49 19.25
N LEU A 199 -7.63 -9.26 19.72
CA LEU A 199 -7.63 -8.07 18.90
C LEU A 199 -6.61 -8.17 17.75
N TYR A 200 -5.40 -8.64 18.04
CA TYR A 200 -4.33 -8.82 17.06
C TYR A 200 -4.75 -9.76 15.92
N LEU A 201 -5.28 -10.94 16.27
CA LEU A 201 -5.75 -11.91 15.27
C LEU A 201 -6.98 -11.42 14.51
N LEU A 202 -7.93 -10.78 15.20
CA LEU A 202 -9.12 -10.21 14.58
C LEU A 202 -8.74 -9.13 13.55
N ALA A 203 -7.86 -8.21 13.90
CA ALA A 203 -7.44 -7.13 13.02
C ALA A 203 -6.69 -7.66 11.78
N ILE A 204 -5.78 -8.64 11.94
CA ILE A 204 -5.12 -9.30 10.81
C ILE A 204 -6.15 -10.00 9.91
N GLY A 205 -7.09 -10.74 10.51
CA GLY A 205 -8.12 -11.49 9.79
C GLY A 205 -9.09 -10.59 9.03
N LEU A 206 -9.60 -9.52 9.66
CA LEU A 206 -10.46 -8.54 9.01
C LEU A 206 -9.76 -7.85 7.85
N SER A 207 -8.48 -7.49 8.02
CA SER A 207 -7.67 -6.94 6.94
C SER A 207 -7.60 -7.89 5.74
N GLN A 208 -7.51 -9.22 5.93
CA GLN A 208 -7.50 -10.18 4.81
C GLN A 208 -8.79 -10.18 4.00
N VAL A 209 -9.93 -9.95 4.64
CA VAL A 209 -11.25 -10.12 4.03
C VAL A 209 -11.75 -8.81 3.42
N ILE A 210 -11.58 -7.69 4.13
CA ILE A 210 -12.19 -6.40 3.80
C ILE A 210 -11.15 -5.38 3.30
N SER A 211 -9.85 -5.66 3.47
CA SER A 211 -8.70 -4.76 3.31
C SER A 211 -8.32 -4.00 4.59
N ASN A 212 -7.02 -3.74 4.71
CA ASN A 212 -6.40 -3.08 5.87
C ASN A 212 -6.96 -1.69 6.19
N VAL A 213 -7.20 -0.84 5.19
CA VAL A 213 -7.76 0.52 5.39
C VAL A 213 -9.15 0.47 6.03
N PRO A 214 -10.14 -0.18 5.41
CA PRO A 214 -11.47 -0.25 6.00
C PRO A 214 -11.58 -1.08 7.28
N ALA A 215 -10.78 -2.15 7.44
CA ALA A 215 -10.69 -2.86 8.71
C ALA A 215 -10.25 -1.92 9.85
N THR A 216 -9.30 -1.02 9.56
CA THR A 216 -8.82 0.00 10.50
C THR A 216 -9.93 1.00 10.86
N ILE A 217 -10.65 1.54 9.86
CA ILE A 217 -11.78 2.46 10.09
C ILE A 217 -12.80 1.84 11.05
N LEU A 218 -13.13 0.57 10.83
CA LEU A 218 -14.16 -0.13 11.58
C LEU A 218 -13.70 -0.45 13.02
N LEU A 219 -12.44 -0.86 13.22
CA LEU A 219 -11.91 -1.17 14.55
C LEU A 219 -11.66 0.09 15.41
N LEU A 220 -11.24 1.20 14.79
CA LEU A 220 -11.00 2.47 15.49
C LEU A 220 -12.26 3.08 16.13
N GLN A 221 -13.46 2.64 15.74
CA GLN A 221 -14.71 3.07 16.38
C GLN A 221 -14.88 2.49 17.79
N LYS A 222 -14.18 1.40 18.12
CA LYS A 222 -14.40 0.63 19.36
C LYS A 222 -13.13 0.37 20.15
N VAL A 223 -11.97 0.45 19.52
CA VAL A 223 -10.68 0.08 20.09
C VAL A 223 -9.71 1.25 19.96
N PRO A 224 -8.91 1.55 21.01
CA PRO A 224 -7.91 2.61 20.91
C PRO A 224 -6.85 2.30 19.84
N PRO A 225 -6.28 3.34 19.20
CA PRO A 225 -5.22 3.25 18.19
C PRO A 225 -3.85 2.90 18.82
N GLY A 226 -3.77 1.80 19.58
CA GLY A 226 -2.55 1.32 20.21
C GLY A 226 -1.67 0.46 19.30
N ASP A 227 -0.50 0.09 19.79
CA ASP A 227 0.53 -0.69 19.08
C ASP A 227 -0.02 -1.98 18.49
N VAL A 228 -0.83 -2.70 19.27
CA VAL A 228 -1.43 -3.96 18.85
C VAL A 228 -2.29 -3.78 17.59
N LEU A 229 -3.15 -2.77 17.58
CA LEU A 229 -4.01 -2.49 16.44
C LEU A 229 -3.17 -2.02 15.25
N ALA A 230 -2.26 -1.06 15.48
CA ALA A 230 -1.42 -0.49 14.44
C ALA A 230 -0.56 -1.56 13.74
N TRP A 231 0.04 -2.46 14.51
CA TRP A 231 0.86 -3.54 13.97
C TRP A 231 0.01 -4.59 13.27
N ALA A 232 -1.12 -4.98 13.86
CA ALA A 232 -2.00 -6.01 13.29
C ALA A 232 -2.57 -5.61 11.92
N VAL A 233 -3.09 -4.39 11.77
CA VAL A 233 -3.69 -3.96 10.49
C VAL A 233 -2.65 -3.82 9.38
N ASN A 234 -1.42 -3.41 9.72
CA ASN A 234 -0.31 -3.34 8.76
C ASN A 234 0.22 -4.73 8.38
N ILE A 235 0.33 -5.66 9.33
CA ILE A 235 0.65 -7.07 9.07
C ILE A 235 -0.41 -7.72 8.17
N GLY A 236 -1.69 -7.36 8.38
CA GLY A 236 -2.79 -7.74 7.51
C GLY A 236 -2.61 -7.36 6.04
N GLY A 237 -1.71 -6.43 5.70
CA GLY A 237 -1.45 -6.06 4.31
C GLY A 237 -0.67 -7.10 3.49
N PHE A 238 0.00 -8.07 4.11
CA PHE A 238 0.92 -8.99 3.42
C PHE A 238 0.30 -10.28 2.88
N GLY A 239 -0.95 -10.60 3.20
CA GLY A 239 -1.53 -11.91 2.90
C GLY A 239 -2.24 -12.00 1.56
N LEU A 240 -3.57 -11.96 1.58
CA LEU A 240 -4.39 -12.11 0.39
C LEU A 240 -4.36 -10.87 -0.50
N LEU A 241 -4.81 -11.02 -1.74
CA LEU A 241 -4.96 -9.92 -2.69
C LEU A 241 -5.85 -8.81 -2.14
N PRO A 242 -7.07 -9.08 -1.64
CA PRO A 242 -7.88 -8.05 -0.97
C PRO A 242 -7.27 -7.54 0.34
N GLY A 243 -6.24 -8.19 0.89
CA GLY A 243 -5.60 -7.84 2.16
C GLY A 243 -4.99 -6.44 2.19
N SER A 244 -4.51 -5.96 1.04
CA SER A 244 -4.02 -4.60 0.85
C SER A 244 -4.32 -4.14 -0.56
N LEU A 245 -4.71 -2.87 -0.68
CA LEU A 245 -4.92 -2.21 -1.96
C LEU A 245 -3.68 -2.26 -2.85
N ALA A 246 -2.49 -2.10 -2.26
CA ALA A 246 -1.22 -2.21 -2.97
C ALA A 246 -1.07 -3.56 -3.69
N ASN A 247 -1.55 -4.67 -3.10
CA ASN A 247 -1.48 -5.99 -3.73
C ASN A 247 -2.35 -6.04 -4.99
N LEU A 248 -3.58 -5.51 -4.92
CA LEU A 248 -4.49 -5.45 -6.07
C LEU A 248 -3.93 -4.57 -7.20
N ILE A 249 -3.37 -3.41 -6.86
CA ILE A 249 -2.76 -2.48 -7.84
C ILE A 249 -1.61 -3.17 -8.57
N ALA A 250 -0.65 -3.72 -7.82
CA ALA A 250 0.53 -4.34 -8.40
C ALA A 250 0.17 -5.47 -9.36
N LEU A 251 -0.78 -6.36 -9.00
CA LEU A 251 -1.18 -7.45 -9.87
C LEU A 251 -2.01 -7.02 -11.07
N ARG A 252 -2.88 -6.01 -10.94
CA ARG A 252 -3.58 -5.44 -12.10
C ARG A 252 -2.60 -4.86 -13.11
N MET A 253 -1.58 -4.16 -12.63
CA MET A 253 -0.53 -3.58 -13.47
C MET A 253 0.36 -4.65 -14.11
N ALA A 254 0.58 -5.80 -13.47
CA ALA A 254 1.34 -6.92 -14.03
C ALA A 254 0.71 -7.57 -15.27
N LYS A 255 -0.62 -7.43 -15.46
CA LYS A 255 -1.39 -7.93 -16.63
C LYS A 255 -1.22 -9.44 -16.92
N ASP A 256 -0.88 -10.24 -15.92
CA ASP A 256 -0.69 -11.68 -16.05
C ASP A 256 -1.45 -12.42 -14.93
N ARG A 257 -2.39 -13.29 -15.32
CA ARG A 257 -3.26 -14.04 -14.40
C ARG A 257 -2.49 -15.10 -13.62
N ALA A 258 -1.38 -15.63 -14.14
CA ALA A 258 -0.58 -16.61 -13.42
C ALA A 258 0.09 -15.99 -12.18
N VAL A 259 0.29 -14.68 -12.16
CA VAL A 259 0.90 -13.95 -11.02
C VAL A 259 0.04 -14.03 -9.78
N TRP A 260 -1.27 -14.24 -9.90
CA TRP A 260 -2.20 -14.33 -8.77
C TRP A 260 -1.84 -15.47 -7.83
N TRP A 261 -1.59 -16.66 -8.39
CA TRP A 261 -1.17 -17.82 -7.60
C TRP A 261 0.26 -17.68 -7.07
N HIS A 262 1.18 -17.16 -7.89
CA HIS A 262 2.56 -16.96 -7.46
C HIS A 262 2.68 -15.91 -6.35
N PHE A 263 1.81 -14.90 -6.33
CA PHE A 263 1.76 -13.91 -5.27
C PHE A 263 1.49 -14.59 -3.92
N HIS A 264 0.45 -15.43 -3.86
CA HIS A 264 0.08 -16.15 -2.64
C HIS A 264 1.15 -17.11 -2.11
N LEU A 265 1.99 -17.64 -3.00
CA LEU A 265 3.12 -18.49 -2.61
C LEU A 265 4.15 -17.74 -1.75
N PHE A 266 4.33 -16.43 -1.97
CA PHE A 266 5.25 -15.60 -1.17
C PHE A 266 4.51 -14.83 -0.06
N SER A 267 3.29 -14.37 -0.34
CA SER A 267 2.53 -13.48 0.53
C SER A 267 1.97 -14.20 1.77
N LEU A 268 1.45 -15.43 1.62
CA LEU A 268 0.91 -16.20 2.75
C LEU A 268 1.97 -16.65 3.76
N PRO A 269 3.15 -17.19 3.34
CA PRO A 269 4.23 -17.46 4.29
C PRO A 269 4.73 -16.19 4.98
N LEU A 270 4.81 -15.08 4.26
CA LEU A 270 5.22 -13.79 4.84
C LEU A 270 4.17 -13.27 5.83
N LEU A 271 2.88 -13.45 5.57
CA LEU A 271 1.81 -13.15 6.53
C LEU A 271 1.95 -14.01 7.79
N ALA A 272 2.10 -15.33 7.65
CA ALA A 272 2.25 -16.22 8.80
C ALA A 272 3.49 -15.88 9.63
N TRP A 273 4.62 -15.60 8.95
CA TRP A 273 5.85 -15.15 9.57
C TRP A 273 5.65 -13.83 10.31
N SER A 274 5.12 -12.81 9.64
CA SER A 274 4.91 -11.48 10.22
C SER A 274 3.92 -11.50 11.38
N MET A 275 2.87 -12.33 11.33
CA MET A 275 1.94 -12.55 12.44
C MET A 275 2.62 -13.16 13.65
N ALA A 276 3.43 -14.21 13.46
CA ALA A 276 4.13 -14.87 14.56
C ALA A 276 5.24 -13.99 15.15
N SER A 277 6.11 -13.44 14.30
CA SER A 277 7.23 -12.61 14.73
C SER A 277 6.78 -11.25 15.25
N GLY A 278 5.73 -10.67 14.68
CA GLY A 278 5.16 -9.40 15.12
C GLY A 278 4.55 -9.53 16.52
N TRP A 279 3.83 -10.63 16.78
CA TRP A 279 3.33 -10.92 18.13
C TRP A 279 4.47 -11.12 19.15
N LEU A 280 5.52 -11.85 18.77
CA LEU A 280 6.69 -12.03 19.62
C LEU A 280 7.38 -10.68 19.93
N LEU A 281 7.57 -9.83 18.92
CA LEU A 281 8.14 -8.49 19.10
C LEU A 281 7.27 -7.62 20.00
N LEU A 282 5.95 -7.63 19.84
CA LEU A 282 5.01 -6.91 20.73
C LEU A 282 5.16 -7.35 22.19
N ARG A 283 5.39 -8.66 22.43
CA ARG A 283 5.59 -9.22 23.77
C ARG A 283 6.96 -8.92 24.37
N LEU A 284 7.96 -8.62 23.54
CA LEU A 284 9.31 -8.27 24.00
C LEU A 284 9.45 -6.79 24.32
N LEU A 285 8.60 -5.94 23.72
CA LEU A 285 8.64 -4.48 23.88
C LEU A 285 7.65 -3.94 24.92
N ASN A 286 6.64 -4.75 25.29
CA ASN A 286 5.66 -4.46 26.35
C ASN A 286 5.92 -5.31 27.59
#